data_AF-A0A9N9KG22-F1
#
_entry.id   AF-A0A9N9KG22-F1
#
_cell.length_a   1.000
_cell.length_b   1.000
_cell.length_c   1.000
_cell.angle_alpha   90.00
_cell.angle_beta   90.00
_cell.angle_gamma   90.00
#
_symmetry.space_group_name_H-M   'P 1'
#
loop_
_entity.id
_entity.type
_entity.pdbx_description
1 polymer ?
#
loop_
_entity_poly.entity_id
_entity_poly.type
_entity_poly.pdbx_seq_one_letter_code
_entity_poly.pdbx_strand_id
1 'polypeptide(L)' 'LIERHRSRRETMSSQIKKSIFAVFQNLLQITMKASPNEIKNWKEKRVVKECYEKLHTSIPEDENET' A
#
# COMPACT_ATOMS: atom_id res chain seq x y z
N LEU A 1 -22.39 -14.21 -16.94
CA LEU A 1 -20.99 -14.64 -16.65
C LEU A 1 -20.01 -13.47 -16.75
N ILE A 2 -19.88 -12.82 -17.91
CA ILE A 2 -18.95 -11.69 -18.13
C ILE A 2 -19.16 -10.56 -17.11
N GLU A 3 -20.41 -10.17 -16.86
CA GLU A 3 -20.73 -9.11 -15.89
C GLU A 3 -20.29 -9.46 -14.46
N ARG A 4 -20.51 -10.71 -14.03
CA ARG A 4 -20.07 -11.20 -12.71
C ARG A 4 -18.54 -11.19 -12.59
N HIS A 5 -17.82 -11.57 -13.65
CA HIS A 5 -16.36 -11.48 -13.68
C HIS A 5 -15.88 -10.03 -13.64
N ARG A 6 -16.54 -9.13 -14.37
CA ARG A 6 -16.24 -7.70 -14.37
C ARG A 6 -16.40 -7.11 -12.97
N SER A 7 -17.57 -7.30 -12.36
CA SER A 7 -17.86 -6.82 -11.02
C SER A 7 -16.84 -7.32 -10.00
N ARG A 8 -16.47 -8.61 -10.02
CA ARG A 8 -15.42 -9.15 -9.14
C ARG A 8 -14.06 -8.44 -9.32
N ARG A 9 -13.65 -8.20 -10.57
CA ARG A 9 -12.39 -7.47 -10.85
C ARG A 9 -12.43 -6.03 -10.37
N GLU A 10 -13.58 -5.36 -10.50
CA GLU A 10 -13.76 -3.98 -10.04
C GLU A 10 -13.69 -3.90 -8.52
N THR A 11 -14.36 -4.81 -7.81
CA THR A 11 -14.27 -4.94 -6.34
C THR A 11 -12.82 -5.14 -5.89
N MET A 12 -12.12 -6.12 -6.49
CA MET A 12 -10.72 -6.40 -6.17
C MET A 12 -9.83 -5.19 -6.47
N SER A 13 -10.01 -4.53 -7.61
CA SER A 13 -9.27 -3.31 -7.95
C SER A 13 -9.54 -2.18 -6.96
N SER A 14 -10.79 -2.02 -6.49
CA SER A 14 -11.13 -1.04 -5.47
C SER A 14 -10.49 -1.36 -4.13
N GLN A 15 -10.45 -2.63 -3.72
CA GLN A 15 -9.77 -3.05 -2.49
C GLN A 15 -8.28 -2.76 -2.57
N ILE A 16 -7.63 -3.15 -3.67
CA ILE A 16 -6.20 -2.85 -3.91
C ILE A 16 -5.93 -1.35 -3.80
N LYS A 17 -6.73 -0.50 -4.47
CA LYS A 17 -6.58 0.96 -4.40
C LYS A 17 -6.72 1.49 -2.97
N LYS A 18 -7.72 1.02 -2.23
CA LYS A 18 -7.94 1.40 -0.82
C LYS A 18 -6.76 0.99 0.06
N SER A 19 -6.25 -0.23 -0.11
CA SER A 19 -5.11 -0.73 0.67
C SER A 19 -3.82 0.03 0.36
N ILE A 20 -3.52 0.28 -0.93
CA ILE A 20 -2.36 1.11 -1.33
C ILE A 20 -2.47 2.51 -0.70
N PHE A 21 -3.64 3.14 -0.79
CA PHE A 21 -3.84 4.46 -0.19
C PHE A 21 -3.67 4.42 1.33
N ALA A 22 -4.27 3.45 2.03
CA ALA A 22 -4.16 3.32 3.48
C ALA A 22 -2.72 3.12 3.96
N VAL A 23 -1.90 2.36 3.22
CA VAL A 23 -0.49 2.14 3.54
C VAL A 23 0.34 3.39 3.28
N PHE A 24 0.15 4.05 2.14
CA PHE A 24 1.07 5.11 1.66
C PHE A 24 0.57 6.54 1.81
N GLN A 25 -0.64 6.79 2.35
CA GLN A 25 -1.21 8.13 2.49
C GLN A 25 -0.29 9.14 3.20
N ASN A 26 0.52 8.65 4.15
CA ASN A 26 1.43 9.49 4.95
C ASN A 26 2.88 9.38 4.49
N LEU A 27 3.18 8.63 3.42
CA LEU A 27 4.55 8.41 2.98
C LEU A 27 5.17 9.75 2.53
N LEU A 28 6.29 10.12 3.15
CA LEU A 28 7.01 11.31 2.78
C LEU A 28 7.61 11.16 1.38
N GLN A 29 7.54 12.21 0.57
CA GLN A 29 8.11 12.19 -0.78
C GLN A 29 9.65 12.13 -0.74
N ILE A 30 10.21 11.47 -1.75
CA ILE A 30 11.63 11.48 -2.07
C ILE A 30 11.78 11.57 -3.59
N THR A 31 12.87 12.18 -4.07
CA THR A 31 13.11 12.38 -5.50
C THR A 31 14.12 11.39 -6.04
N MET A 32 14.08 11.12 -7.35
CA MET A 32 15.10 10.29 -8.02
C MET A 32 16.51 10.92 -8.02
N LYS A 33 16.61 12.22 -7.70
CA LYS A 33 17.88 12.94 -7.60
C LYS A 33 18.47 12.93 -6.19
N ALA A 34 17.77 12.33 -5.22
CA ALA A 34 18.23 12.26 -3.84
C ALA A 34 19.57 11.52 -3.76
N SER A 35 20.51 12.10 -3.04
CA SER A 35 21.79 11.48 -2.73
C SER A 35 21.60 10.25 -1.84
N PRO A 36 22.59 9.35 -1.78
CA PRO A 36 22.53 8.18 -0.89
C PRO A 36 22.28 8.55 0.58
N ASN A 37 22.84 9.67 1.05
CA ASN A 37 22.65 10.12 2.43
C ASN A 37 21.23 10.64 2.69
N GLU A 38 20.64 11.34 1.71
CA GLU A 38 19.23 11.76 1.79
C GLU A 38 18.27 10.57 1.77
N ILE A 39 18.55 9.54 0.95
CA ILE A 39 17.77 8.29 0.92
C ILE A 39 17.87 7.58 2.27
N LYS A 40 19.08 7.49 2.85
CA LYS A 40 19.28 6.90 4.17
C LYS A 40 18.46 7.63 5.24
N ASN A 41 18.61 8.95 5.33
CA ASN A 41 17.89 9.77 6.30
C ASN A 41 16.37 9.68 6.09
N TRP A 42 15.90 9.58 4.84
CA TRP A 42 14.49 9.38 4.52
C TRP A 42 13.97 8.03 5.02
N LYS A 43 14.71 6.93 4.78
CA LYS A 43 14.34 5.58 5.27
C LYS A 43 14.30 5.49 6.80
N GLU A 44 15.17 6.25 7.48
CA GLU A 44 15.21 6.31 8.95
C GLU A 44 14.03 7.07 9.57
N LYS A 45 13.25 7.82 8.78
CA LYS A 45 12.05 8.51 9.29
C LYS A 45 11.01 7.49 9.75
N ARG A 46 10.49 7.72 10.96
CA ARG A 46 9.47 6.89 11.59
C ARG A 46 8.29 6.57 10.66
N VAL A 47 7.77 7.57 9.95
CA VAL A 47 6.62 7.40 9.05
C VAL A 47 6.92 6.45 7.89
N VAL A 48 8.14 6.48 7.34
CA VAL A 48 8.55 5.57 6.27
C VAL A 48 8.65 4.14 6.78
N LYS A 49 9.19 3.96 7.99
CA LYS A 49 9.23 2.65 8.65
C LYS A 49 7.84 2.09 8.95
N GLU A 50 6.93 2.92 9.46
CA GLU A 50 5.54 2.53 9.72
C GLU A 50 4.81 2.12 8.42
N CYS A 51 5.00 2.86 7.31
CA CYS A 51 4.46 2.49 6.01
C CYS A 51 5.04 1.16 5.50
N TYR A 52 6.34 0.94 5.68
CA TYR A 52 7.00 -0.31 5.30
C TYR A 52 6.44 -1.51 6.08
N GLU A 53 6.31 -1.39 7.41
CA GLU A 53 5.75 -2.44 8.25
C GLU A 53 4.30 -2.77 7.87
N LYS A 54 3.47 -1.75 7.62
CA LYS A 54 2.09 -1.94 7.14
C LYS A 54 2.00 -2.65 5.79
N LEU A 55 2.92 -2.37 4.86
CA LEU A 55 2.97 -3.05 3.57
C LEU A 55 3.25 -4.55 3.70
N HIS A 56 4.07 -4.92 4.68
CA HIS A 56 4.51 -6.30 4.92
C HIS A 56 3.68 -7.03 5.98
N THR A 57 2.73 -6.34 6.61
CA THR A 57 1.77 -6.97 7.51
C THR A 57 0.75 -7.75 6.67
N SER A 58 0.46 -8.99 7.05
CA SER A 58 -0.60 -9.75 6.37
C SER A 58 -1.91 -8.98 6.47
N ILE A 59 -2.59 -8.87 5.33
CA ILE A 59 -3.98 -8.43 5.32
C ILE A 59 -4.74 -9.54 6.05
N PRO A 60 -5.45 -9.26 7.15
CA PRO A 60 -6.29 -10.26 7.78
C PRO A 60 -7.28 -10.76 6.72
N GLU A 61 -7.40 -12.08 6.58
CA GLU A 61 -8.45 -12.63 5.72
C GLU A 61 -9.79 -12.13 6.24
N ASP A 62 -10.57 -11.49 5.36
CA ASP A 62 -11.97 -11.21 5.68
C ASP A 62 -12.64 -12.58 5.92
N GLU A 63 -13.11 -12.84 7.14
CA GLU A 63 -13.87 -14.05 7.53
C GLU A 63 -15.23 -14.18 6.82
N ASN A 64 -15.42 -13.53 5.66
CA ASN A 64 -16.65 -13.51 4.90
C ASN A 64 -16.47 -14.10 3.49
N GLU A 65 -16.05 -15.36 3.42
CA GLU A 65 -16.41 -16.25 2.31
C GLU A 65 -17.04 -17.53 2.88
N THR A 66 -18.30 -17.43 3.27
CA THR A 66 -19.28 -18.54 3.21
C THR A 66 -20.05 -18.48 1.90
#